data_AF-A0A961PVG3-F1
#
_entry.id   AF-A0A961PVG3-F1
#
_cell.length_a   1.000
_cell.length_b   1.000
_cell.length_c   1.000
_cell.angle_alpha   90.00
_cell.angle_beta   90.00
_cell.angle_gamma   90.00
#
_symmetry.space_group_name_H-M   'P 1'
#
loop_
_entity.id
_entity.type
_entity.pdbx_description
1 polymer ?
#
loop_
_entity_poly.entity_id
_entity_poly.type
_entity_poly.pdbx_seq_one_letter_code
_entity_poly.pdbx_strand_id
1 'polypeptide(L)' 'GRRFALLETAPDIGRPVPDLPELRELAIGFGASGYVALYRHEPAADTVYVLAFRHQKEAGY' A
#
# COMPACT_ATOMS: atom_id res chain seq x y z
N GLY A 1 -1.20 -12.37 -2.21
CA GLY A 1 -0.75 -13.02 -0.95
C GLY A 1 0.58 -12.48 -0.48
N ARG A 2 1.71 -13.04 -0.95
CA ARG A 2 3.06 -12.82 -0.39
C ARG A 2 3.60 -11.38 -0.29
N ARG A 3 3.06 -10.40 -1.04
CA ARG A 3 3.60 -9.03 -1.04
C ARG A 3 3.13 -8.17 0.14
N PHE A 4 2.01 -8.52 0.76
CA PHE A 4 1.60 -7.87 2.02
C PHE A 4 2.43 -8.33 3.22
N ALA A 5 3.07 -9.50 3.15
CA ALA A 5 3.93 -9.97 4.22
C ALA A 5 5.13 -9.03 4.49
N LEU A 6 5.56 -8.24 3.49
CA LEU A 6 6.57 -7.22 3.71
C LEU A 6 6.10 -6.10 4.64
N LEU A 7 4.80 -5.82 4.72
CA LEU A 7 4.25 -4.80 5.60
C LEU A 7 4.33 -5.21 7.08
N GLU A 8 4.48 -6.51 7.37
CA GLU A 8 4.71 -6.99 8.74
C GLU A 8 6.10 -6.58 9.26
N THR A 9 7.08 -6.44 8.37
CA THR A 9 8.47 -6.10 8.74
C THR A 9 8.87 -4.68 8.35
N ALA A 10 8.15 -4.07 7.40
CA ALA A 10 8.48 -2.80 6.83
C ALA A 10 7.19 -2.04 6.44
N PRO A 11 6.39 -1.59 7.42
CA PRO A 11 5.10 -0.97 7.17
C PRO A 11 5.20 0.39 6.44
N ASP A 12 6.36 1.05 6.46
CA ASP A 12 6.54 2.38 5.86
C ASP A 12 7.11 2.38 4.42
N ILE A 13 7.19 1.21 3.78
CA ILE A 13 7.76 1.05 2.41
C ILE A 13 6.91 1.68 1.30
N GLY A 14 5.62 1.91 1.57
CA GLY A 14 4.72 2.55 0.64
C GLY A 14 5.01 4.04 0.50
N ARG A 15 4.80 4.55 -0.72
CA ARG A 15 4.96 5.97 -1.02
C ARG A 15 3.85 6.77 -0.32
N PRO A 16 4.16 7.82 0.47
CA PRO A 16 3.14 8.68 1.04
C PRO A 16 2.29 9.35 -0.03
N VAL A 17 0.99 9.49 0.22
CA VAL A 17 0.11 10.30 -0.62
C VAL A 17 0.39 11.78 -0.31
N PRO A 18 0.72 12.63 -1.31
CA PRO A 18 1.16 14.00 -1.07
C PRO A 18 0.20 14.84 -0.21
N ASP A 19 -1.11 14.70 -0.44
CA ASP A 19 -2.15 15.48 0.24
C ASP A 19 -2.71 14.79 1.50
N LEU A 20 -2.33 13.52 1.74
CA LEU A 20 -2.79 12.67 2.85
C LEU A 20 -1.60 11.84 3.37
N PRO A 21 -0.63 12.45 4.07
CA PRO A 21 0.63 11.81 4.42
C PRO A 21 0.51 10.61 5.39
N GLU A 22 -0.64 10.46 6.05
CA GLU A 22 -1.01 9.28 6.83
C GLU A 22 -1.33 8.06 5.96
N LEU A 23 -1.64 8.29 4.68
CA LEU A 23 -1.90 7.26 3.69
C LEU A 23 -0.68 6.98 2.84
N ARG A 24 -0.55 5.72 2.45
CA ARG A 24 0.54 5.21 1.63
C ARG A 24 0.03 4.33 0.51
N GLU A 25 0.72 4.41 -0.63
CA GLU A 25 0.50 3.55 -1.78
C GLU A 25 1.62 2.51 -1.87
N LEU A 26 1.23 1.23 -1.90
CA LEU A 26 2.14 0.12 -2.20
C LEU A 26 1.85 -0.40 -3.60
N ALA A 27 2.83 -0.27 -4.51
CA ALA A 27 2.77 -0.90 -5.82
C ALA A 27 3.04 -2.40 -5.70
N ILE A 28 2.10 -3.21 -6.19
CA ILE A 28 2.11 -4.67 -6.12
C ILE A 28 2.07 -5.19 -7.55
N GLY A 29 3.23 -5.50 -8.11
CA GLY A 29 3.29 -6.24 -9.37
C GLY A 29 2.57 -7.60 -9.29
N PHE A 30 1.70 -7.88 -10.25
CA PHE A 30 1.01 -9.16 -10.35
C PHE A 30 0.82 -9.52 -11.82
N GLY A 31 1.64 -10.43 -12.34
CA GLY A 31 1.63 -10.75 -13.78
C GLY A 31 1.84 -9.51 -14.65
N ALA A 32 1.04 -9.35 -15.70
CA ALA A 32 1.10 -8.23 -16.65
C ALA A 32 0.33 -6.95 -16.22
N SER A 33 -0.39 -7.00 -15.08
CA SER A 33 -1.18 -5.87 -14.57
C SER A 33 -0.90 -5.68 -13.09
N GLY A 34 -0.15 -4.64 -12.72
CA GLY A 34 0.08 -4.33 -11.32
C GLY A 34 -1.15 -3.75 -10.64
N TYR A 35 -1.15 -3.87 -9.32
CA TYR A 35 -2.15 -3.28 -8.42
C TYR A 35 -1.48 -2.22 -7.54
N VAL A 36 -2.28 -1.30 -7.02
CA VAL A 36 -1.89 -0.39 -5.96
C VAL A 36 -2.77 -0.68 -4.75
N ALA A 37 -2.15 -0.89 -3.60
CA ALA A 37 -2.83 -0.92 -2.31
C ALA A 37 -2.72 0.44 -1.64
N LEU A 38 -3.86 1.01 -1.24
CA LEU A 38 -3.91 2.18 -0.37
C LEU A 38 -4.03 1.71 1.07
N TYR A 39 -3.13 2.13 1.94
CA TYR A 39 -3.09 1.69 3.33
C TYR A 39 -2.61 2.80 4.27
N ARG A 40 -2.76 2.58 5.57
CA ARG A 40 -2.11 3.37 6.63
C ARG A 40 -1.47 2.46 7.67
N HIS A 41 -0.39 2.94 8.28
CA HIS A 41 0.27 2.31 9.41
C HIS A 41 -0.09 3.09 10.68
N GLU A 42 -0.56 2.38 11.71
CA GLU A 42 -0.83 2.92 13.05
C GLU A 42 0.21 2.37 14.04
N PRO A 43 1.31 3.11 14.32
CA PRO A 43 2.39 2.61 15.16
C PRO A 43 1.95 2.32 16.60
N ALA A 44 0.99 3.08 17.14
CA ALA A 44 0.50 2.88 18.50
C ALA A 44 -0.21 1.53 18.68
N ALA A 45 -0.76 0.98 17.60
CA ALA A 45 -1.45 -0.30 17.59
C ALA A 45 -0.64 -1.40 16.89
N ASP A 46 0.57 -1.12 16.42
CA ASP A 46 1.39 -2.03 15.58
C ASP A 46 0.57 -2.67 14.45
N THR A 47 -0.25 -1.86 13.77
CA THR A 47 -1.27 -2.36 12.84
C THR A 47 -1.22 -1.63 11.51
N VAL A 48 -1.30 -2.41 10.43
CA VAL A 48 -1.49 -1.91 9.06
C VAL A 48 -2.93 -2.10 8.62
N TYR A 49 -3.61 -1.01 8.28
CA TYR A 49 -4.97 -1.02 7.75
C TYR A 49 -4.92 -0.86 6.24
N VAL A 50 -5.35 -1.90 5.52
CA VAL A 50 -5.52 -1.81 4.07
C VAL A 50 -6.92 -1.28 3.75
N LEU A 51 -6.98 -0.14 3.08
CA LEU A 51 -8.22 0.61 2.85
C LEU A 51 -8.84 0.28 1.49
N ALA A 52 -8.01 0.09 0.46
CA ALA A 52 -8.48 -0.20 -0.89
C ALA A 52 -7.40 -0.89 -1.75
N PHE A 53 -7.87 -1.55 -2.81
CA PHE A 53 -7.05 -2.05 -3.92
C PHE A 53 -7.56 -1.49 -5.24
N ARG A 54 -6.66 -1.06 -6.10
CA ARG A 54 -6.98 -0.55 -7.45
C ARG A 54 -6.03 -1.16 -8.47
N HIS A 55 -6.47 -1.29 -9.72
CA HIS A 55 -5.54 -1.59 -10.80
C HIS A 55 -4.61 -0.39 -11.02
N GLN A 56 -3.32 -0.61 -11.32
CA GLN A 56 -2.38 0.49 -11.59
C GLN A 56 -2.89 1.46 -12.67
N LYS A 57 -3.52 0.93 -13.71
CA LYS A 57 -4.15 1.74 -14.78
C LYS A 57 -5.26 2.66 -14.28
N GLU A 58 -6.01 2.26 -13.26
CA GLU A 58 -7.07 3.07 -12.63
C GLU A 58 -6.51 4.06 -11.60
N ALA A 59 -5.34 3.75 -11.04
CA ALA A 59 -4.61 4.63 -10.13
C ALA A 59 -3.78 5.69 -10.88
N GLY A 60 -3.78 5.69 -12.21
CA GLY A 60 -3.04 6.66 -13.03
C GLY A 60 -1.54 6.39 -13.14
N TYR A 61 -1.11 5.13 -12.93
CA TYR A 61 0.26 4.65 -13.13
C TYR A 61 0.46 3.98 -14.50
#